data_AF-A0A2W6THJ3-F1
#
_entry.id   AF-A0A2W6THJ3-F1
#
_cell.length_a   1.000
_cell.length_b   1.000
_cell.length_c   1.000
_cell.angle_alpha   90.00
_cell.angle_beta   90.00
_cell.angle_gamma   90.00
#
_symmetry.space_group_name_H-M   'P 1'
#
loop_
_entity.id
_entity.type
_entity.pdbx_description
1 polymer ?
#
loop_
_entity_poly.entity_id
_entity_poly.type
_entity_poly.pdbx_seq_one_letter_code
_entity_poly.pdbx_strand_id
1 'polypeptide(L)'
;MATAECKISFGIDYTSSVPVTNTAATVSYGIQGSGNPTVISNIDPNSVVELPVIQTPGDYDLTVELSAGGVLATKTGSFTIGNCSSLSCKEPQINEIEIKNNGQIVMDYFVDPTDLATPEYQIATDQYFNNIIQMKIDFDYTPIENVFMNNGNYTYSRELYIRVRKHCFFKSVGISGVSGWSNVVSFTSGRWSMQKAPYTFDAYCVSGKFEDPVYTDAKICLTGSTLLKTINLNTVTPQVGSFIYLTDGTTPALPPYLSSFDTGGASVGFNENGIRWVRFANDNENKIYEVEKDGRIIGVSSMYHCEVN
;
A
#
# COMPACT_ATOMS: atom_id res chain seq x y z
N MET A 1 5.23 15.30 -18.09
CA MET A 1 4.30 14.24 -18.54
C MET A 1 3.14 14.91 -19.25
N ALA A 2 2.68 14.39 -20.40
CA ALA A 2 1.51 14.94 -21.08
C ALA A 2 0.24 14.61 -20.26
N THR A 3 -0.58 15.61 -19.97
CA THR A 3 -1.90 15.42 -19.36
C THR A 3 -2.78 14.66 -20.34
N ALA A 4 -3.50 13.64 -19.87
CA ALA A 4 -4.52 12.99 -20.68
C ALA A 4 -5.59 14.02 -21.07
N GLU A 5 -5.95 14.08 -22.35
CA GLU A 5 -6.98 14.99 -22.86
C GLU A 5 -8.12 14.17 -23.42
N CYS A 6 -9.35 14.49 -23.03
CA CYS A 6 -10.53 13.92 -23.67
C CYS A 6 -10.91 14.77 -24.88
N LYS A 7 -10.75 14.17 -26.05
CA LYS A 7 -11.10 14.76 -27.35
C LYS A 7 -12.37 14.07 -27.84
N ILE A 8 -13.35 14.88 -28.23
CA ILE A 8 -14.63 14.41 -28.78
C ILE A 8 -14.69 14.87 -30.23
N SER A 9 -14.99 13.93 -31.12
CA SER A 9 -15.17 14.17 -32.54
C SER A 9 -16.41 13.44 -33.05
N PHE A 10 -17.17 14.05 -33.94
CA PHE A 10 -18.35 13.44 -34.56
C PHE A 10 -18.55 13.91 -36.00
N GLY A 11 -19.27 13.11 -36.79
CA GLY A 11 -19.75 13.49 -38.11
C GLY A 11 -21.18 13.99 -38.06
N ILE A 12 -21.55 14.86 -39.02
CA ILE A 12 -22.92 15.34 -39.18
C ILE A 12 -23.49 14.75 -40.48
N ASP A 13 -24.38 13.78 -40.35
CA ASP A 13 -25.11 13.23 -41.48
C ASP A 13 -26.40 14.02 -41.71
N TYR A 14 -26.56 14.59 -42.91
CA TYR A 14 -27.74 15.37 -43.27
C TYR A 14 -28.14 15.15 -44.73
N THR A 15 -29.43 15.38 -45.01
CA THR A 15 -29.97 15.41 -46.37
C THR A 15 -30.55 16.80 -46.62
N SER A 16 -30.08 17.48 -47.65
CA SER A 16 -30.56 18.82 -48.01
C SER A 16 -30.75 18.94 -49.52
N SER A 17 -31.80 19.65 -49.92
CA SER A 17 -32.05 20.05 -51.33
C SER A 17 -31.26 21.29 -51.74
N VAL A 18 -30.61 21.96 -50.78
CA VAL A 18 -29.74 23.13 -50.98
C VAL A 18 -28.39 22.94 -50.29
N PRO A 19 -27.27 23.42 -50.86
CA PRO A 19 -25.96 23.28 -50.21
C PRO A 19 -25.93 23.91 -48.81
N VAL A 20 -25.34 23.20 -47.84
CA VAL A 20 -25.11 23.73 -46.49
C VAL A 20 -23.68 24.24 -46.42
N THR A 21 -23.49 25.53 -46.12
CA THR A 21 -22.16 26.15 -45.96
C THR A 21 -21.74 26.16 -44.50
N ASN A 22 -20.45 26.30 -44.25
CA ASN A 22 -19.87 26.35 -42.91
C ASN A 22 -20.51 27.42 -42.01
N THR A 23 -20.87 28.59 -42.54
CA THR A 23 -21.56 29.67 -41.81
C THR A 23 -22.97 29.32 -41.32
N ALA A 24 -23.47 28.14 -41.68
CA ALA A 24 -24.85 27.73 -41.46
C ALA A 24 -24.98 26.58 -40.45
N ALA A 25 -23.87 26.13 -39.85
CA ALA A 25 -23.87 25.10 -38.81
C ALA A 25 -23.37 25.66 -37.48
N THR A 26 -24.11 25.36 -36.42
CA THR A 26 -23.75 25.67 -35.03
C THR A 26 -23.87 24.42 -34.18
N VAL A 27 -22.92 24.21 -33.28
CA VAL A 27 -22.96 23.15 -32.27
C VAL A 27 -22.95 23.81 -30.91
N SER A 28 -23.81 23.36 -30.02
CA SER A 28 -23.76 23.72 -28.61
C SER A 28 -23.66 22.49 -27.73
N TYR A 29 -22.85 22.57 -26.68
CA TYR A 29 -22.68 21.48 -25.72
C TYR A 29 -22.51 22.01 -24.31
N GLY A 30 -23.02 21.30 -23.31
CA GLY A 30 -22.91 21.71 -21.91
C GLY A 30 -23.26 20.60 -20.95
N ILE A 31 -22.81 20.73 -19.71
CA ILE A 31 -23.15 19.77 -18.66
C ILE A 31 -24.67 19.77 -18.49
N GLN A 32 -25.27 18.57 -18.45
CA GLN A 32 -26.71 18.39 -18.29
C GLN A 32 -27.23 19.20 -17.10
N GLY A 33 -28.26 20.03 -17.35
CA GLY A 33 -28.88 20.86 -16.32
C GLY A 33 -28.08 22.09 -15.87
N SER A 34 -26.89 22.36 -16.43
CA SER A 34 -26.06 23.53 -16.05
C SER A 34 -26.62 24.87 -16.54
N GLY A 35 -27.50 24.85 -17.55
CA GLY A 35 -28.08 26.05 -18.17
C GLY A 35 -27.11 26.92 -18.97
N ASN A 36 -25.82 26.56 -19.04
CA ASN A 36 -24.77 27.36 -19.69
C ASN A 36 -24.01 26.53 -20.74
N PRO A 37 -24.57 26.36 -21.95
CA PRO A 37 -23.88 25.63 -23.01
C PRO A 37 -22.75 26.46 -23.63
N THR A 38 -21.67 25.80 -24.00
CA THR A 38 -20.63 26.32 -24.89
C THR A 38 -21.12 26.21 -26.32
N VAL A 39 -20.96 27.27 -27.12
CA VAL A 39 -21.42 27.34 -28.51
C VAL A 39 -20.23 27.49 -29.46
N ILE A 40 -20.22 26.69 -30.51
CA ILE A 40 -19.25 26.72 -31.60
C ILE A 40 -20.02 27.01 -32.88
N SER A 41 -19.68 28.10 -33.55
CA SER A 41 -20.29 28.51 -34.82
C SER A 41 -19.36 28.25 -35.98
N ASN A 42 -19.90 28.34 -37.20
CA ASN A 42 -19.17 28.26 -38.47
C ASN A 42 -18.51 26.90 -38.75
N ILE A 43 -19.16 25.81 -38.36
CA ILE A 43 -18.63 24.45 -38.50
C ILE A 43 -18.87 23.96 -39.93
N ASP A 44 -17.90 23.30 -40.56
CA ASP A 44 -18.13 22.64 -41.84
C ASP A 44 -18.86 21.31 -41.61
N PRO A 45 -20.14 21.18 -42.00
CA PRO A 45 -20.93 19.98 -41.75
C PRO A 45 -20.48 18.78 -42.60
N ASN A 46 -19.64 19.00 -43.63
CA ASN A 46 -19.08 17.93 -44.45
C ASN A 46 -17.75 17.40 -43.90
N SER A 47 -17.26 17.98 -42.80
CA SER A 47 -16.02 17.60 -42.13
C SER A 47 -16.29 16.91 -40.80
N VAL A 48 -15.27 16.24 -40.24
CA VAL A 48 -15.31 15.77 -38.86
C VAL A 48 -15.26 16.99 -37.93
N VAL A 49 -16.27 17.12 -37.07
CA VAL A 49 -16.35 18.21 -36.09
C VAL A 49 -15.59 17.79 -34.84
N GLU A 50 -14.61 18.60 -34.44
CA GLU A 50 -13.86 18.41 -33.19
C GLU A 50 -14.30 19.44 -32.16
N LEU A 51 -14.69 18.97 -30.97
CA LEU A 51 -14.97 19.85 -29.84
C LEU A 51 -13.66 20.30 -29.16
N PRO A 52 -13.63 21.51 -28.56
CA PRO A 52 -12.56 21.90 -27.65
C PRO A 52 -12.36 20.85 -26.56
N VAL A 53 -11.12 20.72 -26.06
CA VAL A 53 -10.77 19.76 -25.02
C VAL A 53 -11.67 19.94 -23.79
N ILE A 54 -12.34 18.85 -23.38
CA ILE A 54 -13.23 18.84 -22.21
C ILE A 54 -12.54 18.08 -21.08
N GLN A 55 -12.31 18.75 -19.95
CA GLN A 55 -11.60 18.17 -18.80
C GLN A 55 -12.53 17.80 -17.64
N THR A 56 -13.70 18.45 -17.56
CA THR A 56 -14.65 18.23 -16.47
C THR A 56 -15.48 16.97 -16.71
N PRO A 57 -15.42 15.98 -15.81
CA PRO A 57 -16.23 14.77 -15.93
C PRO A 57 -17.73 15.08 -15.78
N GLY A 58 -18.56 14.31 -16.48
CA GLY A 58 -20.01 14.44 -16.38
C GLY A 58 -20.74 14.04 -17.66
N ASP A 59 -22.07 14.09 -17.59
CA ASP A 59 -22.95 13.90 -18.74
C ASP A 59 -23.21 15.25 -19.42
N TYR A 60 -23.03 15.29 -20.73
CA TYR A 60 -23.17 16.49 -21.55
C TYR A 60 -24.32 16.33 -22.53
N ASP A 61 -25.12 17.38 -22.66
CA ASP A 61 -26.04 17.54 -23.77
C ASP A 61 -25.27 18.10 -24.97
N LEU A 62 -25.58 17.58 -26.16
CA LEU A 62 -25.08 18.06 -27.44
C LEU A 62 -26.26 18.46 -28.32
N THR A 63 -26.25 19.68 -28.83
CA THR A 63 -27.25 20.17 -29.79
C THR A 63 -26.53 20.63 -31.05
N VAL A 64 -26.97 20.11 -32.19
CA VAL A 64 -26.47 20.50 -33.51
C VAL A 64 -27.60 21.21 -34.26
N GLU A 65 -27.31 22.40 -34.77
CA GLU A 65 -28.22 23.21 -35.55
C GLU A 65 -27.65 23.45 -36.94
N LEU A 66 -28.44 23.15 -37.97
CA LEU A 66 -28.11 23.41 -39.37
C LEU A 66 -29.18 24.32 -39.98
N SER A 67 -28.75 25.40 -40.61
CA SER A 67 -29.62 26.27 -41.39
C SER A 67 -29.29 26.17 -42.87
N ALA A 68 -30.30 25.99 -43.73
CA ALA A 68 -30.11 26.03 -45.17
C ALA A 68 -31.40 26.43 -45.87
N GLY A 69 -31.31 27.31 -46.88
CA GLY A 69 -32.47 27.76 -47.65
C GLY A 69 -33.57 28.42 -46.81
N GLY A 70 -33.22 29.02 -45.66
CA GLY A 70 -34.17 29.63 -44.72
C GLY A 70 -34.85 28.65 -43.77
N VAL A 71 -34.50 27.35 -43.81
CA VAL A 71 -34.99 26.32 -42.89
C VAL A 71 -33.94 26.06 -41.82
N LEU A 72 -34.37 25.89 -40.56
CA LEU A 72 -33.53 25.48 -39.44
C LEU A 72 -33.88 24.04 -39.05
N ALA A 73 -32.88 23.19 -38.94
CA ALA A 73 -32.99 21.83 -38.43
C ALA A 73 -32.13 21.66 -37.17
N THR A 74 -32.72 21.10 -36.12
CA THR A 74 -32.05 20.90 -34.82
C THR A 74 -32.07 19.41 -34.45
N LYS A 75 -30.92 18.90 -33.98
CA LYS A 75 -30.80 17.56 -33.43
C LYS A 75 -30.11 17.62 -32.08
N THR A 76 -30.69 16.94 -31.09
CA THR A 76 -30.09 16.79 -29.76
C THR A 76 -29.59 15.36 -29.55
N GLY A 77 -28.54 15.24 -28.76
CA GLY A 77 -27.94 13.99 -28.31
C GLY A 77 -27.21 14.20 -26.99
N SER A 78 -26.52 13.17 -26.51
CA SER A 78 -25.73 13.25 -25.28
C SER A 78 -24.46 12.42 -25.37
N PHE A 79 -23.46 12.78 -24.56
CA PHE A 79 -22.24 12.02 -24.38
C PHE A 79 -21.74 12.14 -22.95
N THR A 80 -21.01 11.14 -22.48
CA THR A 80 -20.41 11.11 -21.15
C THR A 80 -18.92 11.34 -21.24
N ILE A 81 -18.41 12.31 -20.47
CA ILE A 81 -16.98 12.52 -20.25
C ILE A 81 -16.61 11.84 -18.94
N GLY A 82 -15.75 10.82 -19.03
CA GLY A 82 -15.17 10.16 -17.88
C GLY A 82 -14.16 11.04 -17.14
N ASN A 83 -13.48 10.50 -16.13
CA ASN A 83 -12.43 11.24 -15.45
C ASN A 83 -11.19 11.40 -16.36
N CYS A 84 -11.07 12.56 -16.99
CA CYS A 84 -9.95 12.93 -17.87
C CYS A 84 -8.80 13.58 -17.09
N SER A 85 -9.00 13.87 -15.79
CA SER A 85 -7.92 14.27 -14.89
C SER A 85 -6.85 13.22 -14.96
N SER A 86 -5.59 13.62 -15.14
CA SER A 86 -4.43 12.74 -15.16
C SER A 86 -4.61 11.64 -14.11
N LEU A 87 -4.69 10.38 -14.55
CA LEU A 87 -4.58 9.20 -13.69
C LEU A 87 -3.18 9.23 -13.09
N SER A 88 -2.98 10.07 -12.08
CA SER A 88 -1.66 10.34 -11.51
C SER A 88 -1.48 9.40 -10.35
N CYS A 89 -0.75 8.32 -10.57
CA CYS A 89 -0.17 7.56 -9.48
C CYS A 89 0.94 8.42 -8.88
N LYS A 90 0.58 9.27 -7.91
CA LYS A 90 1.52 10.23 -7.33
C LYS A 90 2.69 9.50 -6.68
N GLU A 91 3.86 10.08 -6.87
CA GLU A 91 5.11 9.60 -6.28
C GLU A 91 5.04 9.74 -4.76
N PRO A 92 5.45 8.70 -4.01
CA PRO A 92 5.71 8.79 -2.59
C PRO A 92 6.84 9.77 -2.26
N GLN A 93 6.95 10.12 -0.98
CA GLN A 93 8.08 10.88 -0.46
C GLN A 93 8.64 10.18 0.78
N ILE A 94 9.96 10.05 0.87
CA ILE A 94 10.63 9.63 2.10
C ILE A 94 10.95 10.90 2.90
N ASN A 95 10.45 10.99 4.12
CA ASN A 95 10.68 12.12 5.02
C ASN A 95 11.99 11.94 5.77
N GLU A 96 12.19 10.77 6.37
CA GLU A 96 13.35 10.47 7.21
C GLU A 96 13.68 8.98 7.19
N ILE A 97 14.97 8.67 7.32
CA ILE A 97 15.46 7.32 7.65
C ILE A 97 16.17 7.40 9.00
N GLU A 98 15.61 6.74 10.00
CA GLU A 98 16.23 6.62 11.32
C GLU A 98 16.90 5.26 11.47
N ILE A 99 18.14 5.25 11.94
CA ILE A 99 18.86 4.04 12.31
C ILE A 99 18.87 3.94 13.82
N LYS A 100 18.07 3.01 14.36
CA LYS A 100 18.01 2.77 15.80
C LYS A 100 19.34 2.18 16.29
N ASN A 101 19.58 2.28 17.60
CA ASN A 101 20.81 1.80 18.25
C ASN A 101 21.11 0.31 18.03
N ASN A 102 20.10 -0.50 17.70
CA ASN A 102 20.22 -1.92 17.37
C ASN A 102 20.42 -2.20 15.86
N GLY A 103 20.59 -1.16 15.05
CA GLY A 103 20.73 -1.26 13.59
C GLY A 103 19.41 -1.35 12.83
N GLN A 104 18.24 -1.35 13.50
CA GLN A 104 16.93 -1.30 12.84
C GLN A 104 16.81 -0.03 12.00
N ILE A 105 16.43 -0.22 10.74
CA ILE A 105 16.14 0.86 9.80
C ILE A 105 14.65 1.16 9.91
N VAL A 106 14.31 2.40 10.27
CA VAL A 106 12.93 2.89 10.33
C VAL A 106 12.78 3.96 9.27
N MET A 107 11.80 3.78 8.39
CA MET A 107 11.50 4.70 7.30
C MET A 107 10.22 5.47 7.62
N ASP A 108 10.35 6.78 7.81
CA ASP A 108 9.23 7.71 7.78
C ASP A 108 8.99 8.13 6.33
N TYR A 109 7.78 7.87 5.83
CA TYR A 109 7.43 8.15 4.46
C TYR A 109 5.96 8.52 4.31
N PHE A 110 5.68 9.29 3.27
CA PHE A 110 4.35 9.68 2.85
C PHE A 110 3.96 8.96 1.56
N VAL A 111 2.79 8.32 1.58
CA VAL A 111 2.12 7.78 0.40
C VAL A 111 0.71 8.34 0.36
N ASP A 112 0.34 8.97 -0.76
CA ASP A 112 -1.04 9.37 -1.01
C ASP A 112 -1.93 8.10 -1.06
N PRO A 113 -2.96 7.95 -0.23
CA PRO A 113 -3.81 6.76 -0.22
C PRO A 113 -4.76 6.68 -1.43
N THR A 114 -4.95 7.75 -2.20
CA THR A 114 -5.85 7.77 -3.36
C THR A 114 -5.43 6.74 -4.41
N ASP A 115 -6.31 5.82 -4.78
CA ASP A 115 -6.03 4.73 -5.74
C ASP A 115 -4.84 3.82 -5.35
N LEU A 116 -4.40 3.81 -4.08
CA LEU A 116 -3.31 2.95 -3.60
C LEU A 116 -3.69 1.47 -3.73
N ALA A 117 -2.87 0.71 -4.47
CA ALA A 117 -2.94 -0.75 -4.47
C ALA A 117 -1.94 -1.34 -3.47
N THR A 118 -0.65 -1.00 -3.61
CA THR A 118 0.40 -1.47 -2.69
C THR A 118 1.67 -0.60 -2.81
N PRO A 119 2.42 -0.35 -1.74
CA PRO A 119 3.72 0.32 -1.82
C PRO A 119 4.86 -0.67 -2.12
N GLU A 120 5.97 -0.15 -2.64
CA GLU A 120 7.21 -0.90 -2.90
C GLU A 120 8.43 -0.05 -2.51
N TYR A 121 9.40 -0.64 -1.81
CA TYR A 121 10.71 -0.02 -1.60
C TYR A 121 11.85 -0.87 -2.14
N GLN A 122 12.95 -0.21 -2.45
CA GLN A 122 14.22 -0.83 -2.83
C GLN A 122 15.36 -0.24 -2.02
N ILE A 123 16.32 -1.07 -1.64
CA ILE A 123 17.61 -0.62 -1.10
C ILE A 123 18.72 -1.08 -2.05
N ALA A 124 19.65 -0.17 -2.35
CA ALA A 124 20.81 -0.43 -3.16
C ALA A 124 22.12 0.00 -2.47
N THR A 125 23.23 -0.53 -2.98
CA THR A 125 24.58 -0.11 -2.56
C THR A 125 25.13 1.07 -3.36
N ASP A 126 24.37 1.57 -4.33
CA ASP A 126 24.66 2.72 -5.17
C ASP A 126 23.40 3.59 -5.36
N GLN A 127 23.58 4.90 -5.48
CA GLN A 127 22.49 5.87 -5.63
C GLN A 127 21.65 5.71 -6.90
N TYR A 128 22.17 5.01 -7.91
CA TYR A 128 21.50 4.78 -9.19
C TYR A 128 20.70 3.48 -9.21
N PHE A 129 20.74 2.70 -8.13
CA PHE A 129 20.05 1.43 -7.98
C PHE A 129 20.43 0.39 -9.05
N ASN A 130 21.71 0.36 -9.45
CA ASN A 130 22.24 -0.70 -10.31
C ASN A 130 22.49 -2.00 -9.54
N ASN A 131 22.76 -1.90 -8.23
CA ASN A 131 23.02 -3.03 -7.34
C ASN A 131 22.03 -3.02 -6.16
N ILE A 132 20.82 -3.47 -6.45
CA ILE A 132 19.71 -3.63 -5.50
C ILE A 132 19.99 -4.86 -4.62
N ILE A 133 19.93 -4.65 -3.31
CA ILE A 133 20.23 -5.67 -2.31
C ILE A 133 19.03 -6.07 -1.45
N GLN A 134 17.96 -5.25 -1.48
CA GLN A 134 16.69 -5.54 -0.82
C GLN A 134 15.57 -4.93 -1.65
N MET A 135 14.46 -5.66 -1.74
CA MET A 135 13.21 -5.20 -2.33
C MET A 135 12.06 -5.76 -1.50
N LYS A 136 11.08 -4.92 -1.17
CA LYS A 136 9.84 -5.34 -0.55
C LYS A 136 8.67 -4.68 -1.27
N ILE A 137 7.70 -5.50 -1.60
CA ILE A 137 6.38 -5.09 -2.11
C ILE A 137 5.40 -5.50 -1.01
N ASP A 138 4.31 -4.76 -0.86
CA ASP A 138 3.23 -5.11 0.06
C ASP A 138 3.64 -4.99 1.53
N PHE A 139 3.93 -3.76 1.93
CA PHE A 139 4.12 -3.38 3.32
C PHE A 139 3.05 -2.39 3.76
N ASP A 140 2.90 -2.26 5.06
CA ASP A 140 1.86 -1.43 5.66
C ASP A 140 2.09 0.04 5.30
N TYR A 141 1.05 0.70 4.83
CA TYR A 141 1.09 2.10 4.36
C TYR A 141 0.90 3.11 5.49
N THR A 142 1.05 2.66 6.74
CA THR A 142 1.21 3.55 7.88
C THR A 142 2.52 4.34 7.71
N PRO A 143 2.62 5.58 8.24
CA PRO A 143 3.74 6.49 7.93
C PRO A 143 5.12 5.96 8.32
N ILE A 144 5.18 4.88 9.09
CA ILE A 144 6.40 4.33 9.67
C ILE A 144 6.52 2.87 9.23
N GLU A 145 7.53 2.57 8.40
CA GLU A 145 7.86 1.21 7.99
C GLU A 145 9.16 0.75 8.66
N ASN A 146 9.15 -0.46 9.20
CA ASN A 146 10.36 -1.13 9.65
C ASN A 146 10.98 -1.88 8.47
N VAL A 147 12.17 -1.47 8.05
CA VAL A 147 12.84 -2.08 6.90
C VAL A 147 13.67 -3.29 7.34
N PHE A 148 13.41 -4.45 6.74
CA PHE A 148 14.10 -5.70 7.04
C PHE A 148 15.07 -6.07 5.93
N MET A 149 16.33 -6.27 6.29
CA MET A 149 17.37 -6.72 5.36
C MET A 149 17.40 -8.26 5.40
N ASN A 150 16.50 -8.92 4.66
CA ASN A 150 16.29 -10.37 4.71
C ASN A 150 17.51 -11.21 4.24
N ASN A 151 18.52 -10.58 3.63
CA ASN A 151 19.72 -11.25 3.11
C ASN A 151 20.93 -11.26 4.06
N GLY A 152 20.73 -10.97 5.35
CA GLY A 152 21.48 -11.60 6.44
C GLY A 152 23.00 -11.40 6.54
N ASN A 153 23.64 -10.45 5.84
CA ASN A 153 25.11 -10.33 5.94
C ASN A 153 25.67 -8.91 5.76
N TYR A 154 25.14 -7.94 6.51
CA TYR A 154 25.77 -6.62 6.64
C TYR A 154 26.50 -6.53 7.98
N THR A 155 27.68 -7.15 8.03
CA THR A 155 28.59 -7.16 9.18
C THR A 155 29.32 -5.82 9.39
N TYR A 156 29.15 -4.87 8.46
CA TYR A 156 29.82 -3.57 8.50
C TYR A 156 28.85 -2.44 8.18
N SER A 157 29.03 -1.33 8.90
CA SER A 157 28.37 -0.07 8.60
C SER A 157 28.77 0.39 7.20
N ARG A 158 27.78 0.57 6.32
CA ARG A 158 27.99 0.98 4.93
C ARG A 158 26.90 1.96 4.53
N GLU A 159 27.26 2.93 3.70
CA GLU A 159 26.28 3.78 3.06
C GLU A 159 25.41 2.97 2.08
N LEU A 160 24.10 3.11 2.21
CA LEU A 160 23.06 2.49 1.41
C LEU A 160 22.07 3.57 0.94
N TYR A 161 21.29 3.22 -0.08
CA TYR A 161 20.34 4.13 -0.72
C TYR A 161 18.97 3.49 -0.77
N ILE A 162 17.93 4.20 -0.34
CA ILE A 162 16.55 3.73 -0.37
C ILE A 162 15.67 4.64 -1.23
N ARG A 163 14.71 4.02 -1.93
CA ARG A 163 13.65 4.70 -2.68
C ARG A 163 12.34 3.92 -2.54
N VAL A 164 11.22 4.62 -2.61
CA VAL A 164 9.87 4.05 -2.52
C VAL A 164 9.09 4.41 -3.78
N ARG A 165 8.19 3.53 -4.22
CA ARG A 165 7.17 3.84 -5.23
C ARG A 165 5.84 3.25 -4.83
N LYS A 166 4.81 3.66 -5.55
CA LYS A 166 3.43 3.27 -5.33
C LYS A 166 2.90 2.53 -6.55
N HIS A 167 2.20 1.43 -6.31
CA HIS A 167 1.32 0.81 -7.29
C HIS A 167 -0.10 1.33 -7.07
N CYS A 168 -0.77 1.67 -8.17
CA CYS A 168 -2.12 2.22 -8.15
C CYS A 168 -3.11 1.32 -8.89
N PHE A 169 -4.35 1.29 -8.40
CA PHE A 169 -5.48 0.70 -9.09
C PHE A 169 -6.60 1.73 -9.20
N PHE A 170 -6.81 2.25 -10.41
CA PHE A 170 -7.77 3.31 -10.69
C PHE A 170 -9.15 2.72 -10.89
N LYS A 171 -9.93 2.63 -9.80
CA LYS A 171 -11.26 2.00 -9.78
C LYS A 171 -12.24 2.60 -10.80
N SER A 172 -12.10 3.89 -11.09
CA SER A 172 -12.97 4.63 -12.03
C SER A 172 -12.85 4.15 -13.47
N VAL A 173 -11.72 3.54 -13.85
CA VAL A 173 -11.42 3.12 -15.22
C VAL A 173 -10.94 1.66 -15.32
N GLY A 174 -10.78 0.98 -14.18
CA GLY A 174 -10.38 -0.43 -14.12
C GLY A 174 -8.96 -0.72 -14.58
N ILE A 175 -8.05 0.27 -14.53
CA ILE A 175 -6.65 0.11 -14.96
C ILE A 175 -5.69 0.18 -13.78
N SER A 176 -4.54 -0.48 -13.90
CA SER A 176 -3.43 -0.39 -12.95
C SER A 176 -2.35 0.56 -13.47
N GLY A 177 -1.64 1.22 -12.54
CA GLY A 177 -0.49 2.06 -12.85
C GLY A 177 0.59 1.96 -11.78
N VAL A 178 1.77 2.51 -12.08
CA VAL A 178 2.91 2.57 -11.16
C VAL A 178 3.44 4.00 -11.16
N SER A 179 3.69 4.55 -9.99
CA SER A 179 4.29 5.88 -9.85
C SER A 179 5.75 5.89 -10.30
N GLY A 180 6.32 7.08 -10.48
CA GLY A 180 7.76 7.25 -10.40
C GLY A 180 8.30 6.89 -9.01
N TRP A 181 9.61 6.88 -8.89
CA TRP A 181 10.28 6.68 -7.60
C TRP A 181 10.27 7.98 -6.79
N SER A 182 10.24 7.85 -5.46
CA SER A 182 10.43 8.94 -4.52
C SER A 182 11.82 9.59 -4.66
N ASN A 183 12.07 10.62 -3.86
CA ASN A 183 13.43 11.02 -3.52
C ASN A 183 14.26 9.81 -3.06
N VAL A 184 15.52 9.79 -3.48
CA VAL A 184 16.51 8.83 -3.01
C VAL A 184 17.11 9.36 -1.71
N VAL A 185 17.06 8.56 -0.65
CA VAL A 185 17.69 8.90 0.63
C VAL A 185 18.87 7.98 0.87
N SER A 186 20.03 8.58 1.12
CA SER A 186 21.22 7.88 1.58
C SER A 186 21.19 7.73 3.09
N PHE A 187 21.55 6.57 3.61
CA PHE A 187 21.71 6.33 5.04
C PHE A 187 22.90 5.42 5.28
N THR A 188 23.57 5.60 6.41
CA THR A 188 24.61 4.68 6.83
C THR A 188 23.96 3.54 7.61
N SER A 189 24.01 2.32 7.09
CA SER A 189 23.54 1.17 7.84
C SER A 189 24.30 1.08 9.16
N GLY A 190 23.56 0.83 10.26
CA GLY A 190 24.19 0.41 11.50
C GLY A 190 24.83 -0.96 11.32
N ARG A 191 25.73 -1.35 12.22
CA ARG A 191 25.96 -2.79 12.40
C ARG A 191 24.62 -3.37 12.82
N TRP A 192 24.09 -4.31 12.03
CA TRP A 192 23.02 -5.16 12.50
C TRP A 192 23.59 -6.13 13.54
N SER A 193 23.98 -5.59 14.70
CA SER A 193 24.04 -6.39 15.89
C SER A 193 22.59 -6.58 16.26
N MET A 194 22.03 -7.76 16.00
CA MET A 194 20.94 -8.22 16.86
C MET A 194 21.43 -7.92 18.27
N GLN A 195 20.79 -6.99 19.00
CA GLN A 195 21.01 -6.87 20.43
C GLN A 195 20.33 -8.09 21.04
N LYS A 196 20.86 -9.26 20.70
CA LYS A 196 20.45 -10.54 21.22
C LYS A 196 20.52 -10.36 22.72
N ALA A 197 19.40 -10.60 23.41
CA ALA A 197 19.47 -10.68 24.85
C ALA A 197 20.64 -11.63 25.18
N PRO A 198 21.56 -11.26 26.08
CA PRO A 198 22.70 -12.12 26.42
C PRO A 198 22.25 -13.45 27.06
N TYR A 199 20.95 -13.59 27.29
CA TYR A 199 20.24 -14.74 27.81
C TYR A 199 19.04 -15.08 26.91
N THR A 200 18.51 -16.27 27.09
CA THR A 200 17.22 -16.67 26.53
C THR A 200 16.09 -16.33 27.50
N PHE A 201 14.88 -16.29 26.99
CA PHE A 201 13.66 -16.15 27.78
C PHE A 201 12.89 -17.44 27.75
N ASP A 202 12.38 -17.85 28.90
CA ASP A 202 11.31 -18.83 28.96
C ASP A 202 9.98 -18.08 28.79
N ALA A 203 9.20 -18.52 27.81
CA ALA A 203 7.97 -17.86 27.41
C ALA A 203 6.89 -18.87 27.07
N TYR A 204 5.67 -18.60 27.55
CA TYR A 204 4.48 -19.33 27.15
C TYR A 204 4.00 -18.77 25.82
N CYS A 205 4.13 -19.56 24.75
CA CYS A 205 3.79 -19.16 23.39
C CYS A 205 2.46 -19.83 22.98
N VAL A 206 1.55 -19.07 22.36
CA VAL A 206 0.30 -19.59 21.78
C VAL A 206 0.28 -19.33 20.29
N SER A 207 -0.09 -20.33 19.50
CA SER A 207 -0.14 -20.21 18.05
C SER A 207 -1.36 -19.41 17.58
N GLY A 208 -1.28 -18.83 16.39
CA GLY A 208 -2.42 -18.15 15.76
C GLY A 208 -3.58 -19.05 15.35
N LYS A 209 -3.49 -20.37 15.60
CA LYS A 209 -4.58 -21.32 15.37
C LYS A 209 -5.71 -21.15 16.40
N PHE A 210 -5.38 -20.69 17.61
CA PHE A 210 -6.35 -20.53 18.68
C PHE A 210 -7.04 -19.17 18.58
N GLU A 211 -8.33 -19.13 18.91
CA GLU A 211 -9.10 -17.87 18.92
C GLU A 211 -8.78 -17.01 20.15
N ASP A 212 -8.37 -17.63 21.26
CA ASP A 212 -8.14 -16.97 22.54
C ASP A 212 -7.02 -17.66 23.34
N PRO A 213 -6.06 -16.91 23.92
CA PRO A 213 -4.91 -17.51 24.60
C PRO A 213 -5.17 -17.92 26.06
N VAL A 214 -6.26 -17.46 26.69
CA VAL A 214 -6.57 -17.65 28.12
C VAL A 214 -7.63 -18.74 28.34
N TYR A 215 -8.75 -18.68 27.60
CA TYR A 215 -9.94 -19.49 27.87
C TYR A 215 -10.06 -20.77 27.03
N THR A 216 -9.21 -20.94 26.01
CA THR A 216 -9.14 -22.19 25.22
C THR A 216 -8.22 -23.22 25.86
N ASP A 217 -7.97 -24.34 25.16
CA ASP A 217 -6.98 -25.35 25.56
C ASP A 217 -5.55 -24.79 25.70
N ALA A 218 -5.25 -23.62 25.11
CA ALA A 218 -3.97 -22.95 25.24
C ALA A 218 -3.61 -22.65 26.71
N LYS A 219 -4.50 -21.94 27.43
CA LYS A 219 -4.33 -21.57 28.85
C LYS A 219 -2.95 -20.95 29.16
N ILE A 220 -2.57 -19.91 28.42
CA ILE A 220 -1.26 -19.23 28.49
C ILE A 220 -0.87 -18.78 29.91
N CYS A 221 -1.86 -18.54 30.77
CA CYS A 221 -1.67 -18.09 32.15
C CYS A 221 -1.27 -19.21 33.13
N LEU A 222 -1.42 -20.49 32.76
CA LEU A 222 -1.07 -21.60 33.65
C LEU A 222 0.42 -21.95 33.56
N THR A 223 1.08 -21.95 34.72
CA THR A 223 2.46 -22.44 34.87
C THR A 223 2.54 -23.94 34.62
N GLY A 224 3.65 -24.41 34.03
CA GLY A 224 3.85 -25.84 33.73
C GLY A 224 3.05 -26.37 32.53
N SER A 225 2.44 -25.48 31.73
CA SER A 225 1.78 -25.85 30.47
C SER A 225 2.78 -26.30 29.39
N THR A 226 2.29 -27.06 28.39
CA THR A 226 3.10 -27.49 27.22
C THR A 226 3.51 -26.33 26.31
N LEU A 227 3.00 -25.13 26.58
CA LEU A 227 3.29 -23.90 25.85
C LEU A 227 4.63 -23.27 26.21
N LEU A 228 5.29 -23.72 27.28
CA LEU A 228 6.58 -23.17 27.68
C LEU A 228 7.64 -23.47 26.61
N LYS A 229 8.22 -22.42 26.05
CA LYS A 229 9.30 -22.47 25.06
C LYS A 229 10.44 -21.58 25.54
N THR A 230 11.66 -21.99 25.25
CA THR A 230 12.82 -21.12 25.40
C THR A 230 13.01 -20.39 24.06
N ILE A 231 13.08 -19.07 24.09
CA ILE A 231 13.21 -18.21 22.92
C ILE A 231 14.30 -17.16 23.15
N ASN A 232 14.68 -16.44 22.10
CA ASN A 232 15.53 -15.26 22.21
C ASN A 232 14.81 -14.03 21.66
N LEU A 233 15.24 -12.85 22.12
CA LEU A 233 14.76 -11.56 21.61
C LEU A 233 15.94 -10.74 21.09
N ASN A 234 15.69 -9.92 20.08
CA ASN A 234 16.65 -8.91 19.62
C ASN A 234 16.72 -7.65 20.52
N THR A 235 16.19 -7.74 21.73
CA THR A 235 16.15 -6.70 22.75
C THR A 235 16.39 -7.36 24.11
N VAL A 236 17.00 -6.62 25.05
CA VAL A 236 17.31 -7.16 26.39
C VAL A 236 16.08 -7.40 27.26
N THR A 237 14.96 -6.77 26.95
CA THR A 237 13.67 -6.95 27.63
C THR A 237 12.54 -7.03 26.59
N PRO A 238 11.50 -7.83 26.82
CA PRO A 238 10.29 -7.83 26.03
C PRO A 238 9.68 -6.42 25.91
N GLN A 239 9.48 -5.96 24.68
CA GLN A 239 8.82 -4.69 24.41
C GLN A 239 8.15 -4.70 23.03
N VAL A 240 7.29 -3.72 22.78
CA VAL A 240 6.71 -3.50 21.45
C VAL A 240 7.84 -3.20 20.45
N GLY A 241 7.81 -3.88 19.30
CA GLY A 241 8.85 -3.86 18.28
C GLY A 241 9.94 -4.92 18.45
N SER A 242 9.98 -5.65 19.56
CA SER A 242 10.91 -6.78 19.75
C SER A 242 10.58 -7.93 18.81
N PHE A 243 11.60 -8.57 18.26
CA PHE A 243 11.48 -9.77 17.43
C PHE A 243 11.84 -11.02 18.21
N ILE A 244 11.06 -12.07 18.01
CA ILE A 244 11.26 -13.39 18.59
C ILE A 244 12.12 -14.24 17.66
N TYR A 245 13.13 -14.86 18.23
CA TYR A 245 14.01 -15.83 17.59
C TYR A 245 13.95 -17.15 18.35
N LEU A 246 14.36 -18.23 17.68
CA LEU A 246 14.60 -19.51 18.33
C LEU A 246 15.77 -19.40 19.33
N THR A 247 16.02 -20.48 20.07
CA THR A 247 17.08 -20.52 21.10
C THR A 247 18.49 -20.25 20.55
N ASP A 248 18.73 -20.54 19.27
CA ASP A 248 19.97 -20.18 18.58
C ASP A 248 20.20 -18.66 18.51
N GLY A 249 19.13 -17.87 18.68
CA GLY A 249 19.08 -16.41 18.57
C GLY A 249 19.49 -15.88 17.20
N THR A 250 19.39 -16.72 16.17
CA THR A 250 19.68 -16.37 14.77
C THR A 250 18.51 -16.71 13.86
N THR A 251 17.76 -17.77 14.14
CA THR A 251 16.61 -18.17 13.35
C THR A 251 15.37 -17.41 13.82
N PRO A 252 14.74 -16.59 12.98
CA PRO A 252 13.54 -15.86 13.35
C PRO A 252 12.37 -16.83 13.58
N ALA A 253 11.47 -16.49 14.50
CA ALA A 253 10.30 -17.29 14.84
C ALA A 253 9.17 -17.16 13.78
N LEU A 254 9.49 -17.52 12.54
CA LEU A 254 8.55 -17.58 11.41
C LEU A 254 7.89 -18.97 11.34
N PRO A 255 6.64 -19.08 10.85
CA PRO A 255 5.92 -20.34 10.82
C PRO A 255 6.73 -21.53 10.28
N PRO A 256 7.39 -21.48 9.11
CA PRO A 256 8.16 -22.63 8.61
C PRO A 256 9.30 -23.12 9.53
N TYR A 257 9.78 -22.27 10.45
CA TYR A 257 10.84 -22.59 11.40
C TYR A 257 10.33 -23.01 12.78
N LEU A 258 9.02 -22.95 13.01
CA LEU A 258 8.41 -23.24 14.30
C LEU A 258 7.83 -24.66 14.41
N SER A 259 8.14 -25.56 13.46
CA SER A 259 7.74 -26.98 13.55
C SER A 259 8.14 -27.64 14.88
N SER A 260 9.26 -27.22 15.48
CA SER A 260 9.72 -27.74 16.77
C SER A 260 8.83 -27.35 17.96
N PHE A 261 7.96 -26.35 17.78
CA PHE A 261 7.01 -25.92 18.81
C PHE A 261 5.72 -26.76 18.75
N ASP A 262 5.47 -27.49 17.67
CA ASP A 262 4.30 -28.35 17.49
C ASP A 262 4.48 -29.70 18.19
N THR A 263 4.36 -29.71 19.52
CA THR A 263 4.54 -30.91 20.36
C THR A 263 3.23 -31.61 20.73
N GLY A 264 2.09 -31.15 20.19
CA GLY A 264 0.77 -31.74 20.45
C GLY A 264 -0.01 -31.05 21.57
N GLY A 265 -1.29 -31.43 21.71
CA GLY A 265 -2.23 -30.80 22.64
C GLY A 265 -2.41 -29.31 22.36
N ALA A 266 -2.21 -28.48 23.37
CA ALA A 266 -2.24 -27.01 23.27
C ALA A 266 -1.09 -26.43 22.43
N SER A 267 -0.01 -27.18 22.22
CA SER A 267 1.19 -26.73 21.51
C SER A 267 1.14 -27.22 20.06
N VAL A 268 0.21 -26.67 19.26
CA VAL A 268 -0.01 -27.05 17.85
C VAL A 268 -0.33 -25.84 16.96
N GLY A 269 -0.05 -25.97 15.67
CA GLY A 269 -0.37 -24.97 14.64
C GLY A 269 0.66 -23.85 14.50
N PHE A 270 1.82 -23.93 15.16
CA PHE A 270 2.87 -22.92 15.03
C PHE A 270 3.51 -22.94 13.64
N ASN A 271 3.71 -24.13 13.05
CA ASN A 271 4.33 -24.23 11.73
C ASN A 271 3.54 -23.52 10.61
N GLU A 272 2.23 -23.41 10.78
CA GLU A 272 1.32 -22.81 9.79
C GLU A 272 0.91 -21.37 10.15
N ASN A 273 0.72 -21.10 11.44
CA ASN A 273 0.10 -19.86 11.94
C ASN A 273 1.05 -18.94 12.71
N GLY A 274 2.26 -19.41 13.05
CA GLY A 274 3.22 -18.64 13.85
C GLY A 274 2.81 -18.50 15.31
N ILE A 275 3.56 -17.68 16.06
CA ILE A 275 3.21 -17.27 17.43
C ILE A 275 2.27 -16.07 17.32
N ARG A 276 1.13 -16.12 18.02
CA ARG A 276 0.15 -15.02 18.05
C ARG A 276 0.11 -14.30 19.39
N TRP A 277 0.30 -15.04 20.48
CA TRP A 277 0.43 -14.46 21.81
C TRP A 277 1.63 -15.06 22.53
N VAL A 278 2.31 -14.23 23.31
CA VAL A 278 3.46 -14.65 24.12
C VAL A 278 3.39 -14.01 25.51
N ARG A 279 3.72 -14.79 26.54
CA ARG A 279 3.87 -14.31 27.92
C ARG A 279 5.22 -14.75 28.45
N PHE A 280 6.01 -13.83 28.96
CA PHE A 280 7.36 -14.11 29.42
C PHE A 280 7.34 -14.51 30.89
N ALA A 281 7.91 -15.68 31.20
CA ALA A 281 7.94 -16.21 32.56
C ALA A 281 8.88 -15.42 33.48
N ASN A 282 9.93 -14.81 32.93
CA ASN A 282 10.94 -14.10 33.72
C ASN A 282 10.84 -12.57 33.64
N ASP A 283 9.87 -12.04 32.89
CA ASP A 283 9.65 -10.61 32.73
C ASP A 283 8.16 -10.28 32.78
N ASN A 284 7.72 -9.77 33.93
CA ASN A 284 6.36 -9.29 34.17
C ASN A 284 5.28 -10.32 33.77
N GLU A 285 5.25 -11.43 34.51
CA GLU A 285 4.48 -12.67 34.27
C GLU A 285 2.97 -12.48 33.96
N ASN A 286 2.42 -11.29 34.19
CA ASN A 286 1.02 -10.98 33.99
C ASN A 286 0.70 -10.47 32.58
N LYS A 287 1.70 -9.98 31.84
CA LYS A 287 1.52 -9.35 30.54
C LYS A 287 1.50 -10.38 29.41
N ILE A 288 0.44 -10.33 28.61
CA ILE A 288 0.36 -11.06 27.34
C ILE A 288 0.67 -10.08 26.22
N TYR A 289 1.68 -10.40 25.43
CA TYR A 289 2.06 -9.65 24.25
C TYR A 289 1.41 -10.25 23.01
N GLU A 290 0.97 -9.39 22.10
CA GLU A 290 0.46 -9.79 20.79
C GLU A 290 1.62 -9.81 19.80
N VAL A 291 1.64 -10.85 18.98
CA VAL A 291 2.70 -11.15 18.05
C VAL A 291 2.12 -11.24 16.63
N GLU A 292 2.83 -10.64 15.70
CA GLU A 292 2.55 -10.75 14.28
C GLU A 292 3.19 -12.01 13.69
N LYS A 293 2.70 -12.47 12.53
CA LYS A 293 3.14 -13.73 11.93
C LYS A 293 4.64 -13.77 11.59
N ASP A 294 5.29 -12.61 11.53
CA ASP A 294 6.73 -12.46 11.33
C ASP A 294 7.58 -12.60 12.62
N GLY A 295 6.93 -12.84 13.77
CA GLY A 295 7.58 -12.97 15.08
C GLY A 295 7.80 -11.64 15.80
N ARG A 296 7.26 -10.52 15.31
CA ARG A 296 7.33 -9.21 15.97
C ARG A 296 6.26 -9.06 17.05
N ILE A 297 6.66 -8.57 18.22
CA ILE A 297 5.72 -8.09 19.25
C ILE A 297 5.14 -6.76 18.79
N ILE A 298 3.82 -6.71 18.58
CA ILE A 298 3.11 -5.52 18.07
C ILE A 298 2.39 -4.73 19.16
N GLY A 299 2.19 -5.34 20.33
CA GLY A 299 1.48 -4.68 21.42
C GLY A 299 1.46 -5.52 22.70
N VAL A 300 1.09 -4.89 23.80
CA VAL A 300 0.58 -5.60 24.98
C VAL A 300 -0.93 -5.74 24.77
N SER A 301 -1.47 -6.95 24.94
CA SER A 301 -2.89 -7.18 24.73
C SER A 301 -3.72 -6.34 25.70
N SER A 302 -4.67 -5.58 25.17
CA SER A 302 -5.63 -4.83 25.99
C SER A 302 -6.79 -5.70 26.47
N MET A 303 -7.01 -6.85 25.83
CA MET A 303 -8.10 -7.78 26.14
C MET A 303 -7.66 -8.88 27.10
N TYR A 304 -6.41 -9.33 27.00
CA TYR A 304 -5.90 -10.47 27.76
C TYR A 304 -4.78 -10.08 28.71
N HIS A 305 -4.93 -10.50 29.96
CA HIS A 305 -3.89 -10.43 30.99
C HIS A 305 -4.02 -11.66 31.89
N CYS A 306 -2.94 -12.04 32.54
CA CYS A 306 -2.99 -13.07 33.57
C CYS A 306 -3.15 -12.41 34.94
N GLU A 307 -4.11 -12.90 35.72
CA GLU A 307 -4.30 -12.46 37.10
C GLU A 307 -3.26 -13.12 38.01
N VAL A 308 -2.81 -12.36 39.02
CA VAL A 308 -1.96 -12.90 40.08
C VAL A 308 -2.86 -13.70 41.03
N ASN A 309 -2.63 -15.01 41.14
CA ASN A 309 -3.15 -15.79 42.27
C ASN A 309 -2.23 -15.65 43.48
#